data_AF-A0A4Q5SF07-F1
#
_entry.id   AF-A0A4Q5SF07-F1
#
_cell.length_a   1.000
_cell.length_b   1.000
_cell.length_c   1.000
_cell.angle_alpha   90.00
_cell.angle_beta   90.00
_cell.angle_gamma   90.00
#
_symmetry.space_group_name_H-M   'P 1'
#
loop_
_entity.id
_entity.type
_entity.pdbx_description
1 polymer ?
#
loop_
_entity_poly.entity_id
_entity_poly.type
_entity_poly.pdbx_seq_one_letter_code
_entity_poly.pdbx_strand_id
1 'polypeptide(L)'
;LLGYATMLVAFSFIFVGIKNYRDKNNGGSITFGKAFKIGLYIALIASTIYVLAWLVEYYVFIPDFMDKYTAHELAEAKRSGATAAEMKEHTEQMQMYKDLYKNPIWVILMTYMEILPVGIVVAVIAALILKKKPAEPNVAIA
;
A
#
# COMPACT_ATOMS: atom_id res chain seq x y z
N LEU A 1 -7.20 8.99 8.51
CA LEU A 1 -6.54 10.09 7.75
C LEU A 1 -5.01 10.05 7.85
N LEU A 2 -4.41 9.98 9.04
CA LEU A 2 -2.94 9.91 9.18
C LEU A 2 -2.29 8.73 8.42
N GLY A 3 -2.88 7.53 8.47
CA GLY A 3 -2.38 6.35 7.74
C GLY A 3 -2.32 6.52 6.22
N TYR A 4 -3.33 7.16 5.63
CA TYR A 4 -3.32 7.45 4.18
C TYR A 4 -2.30 8.54 3.82
N ALA A 5 -2.06 9.51 4.71
CA ALA A 5 -1.03 10.52 4.51
C ALA A 5 0.38 9.91 4.52
N THR A 6 0.68 9.01 5.45
CA THR A 6 1.95 8.28 5.46
C THR A 6 2.11 7.35 4.26
N MET A 7 1.02 6.71 3.79
CA MET A 7 1.03 5.94 2.53
C MET A 7 1.42 6.83 1.34
N LEU A 8 0.82 8.02 1.20
CA LEU A 8 1.16 8.96 0.12
C LEU A 8 2.63 9.39 0.18
N VAL A 9 3.17 9.65 1.38
CA VAL A 9 4.59 9.97 1.55
C VAL A 9 5.47 8.79 1.15
N ALA A 10 5.15 7.56 1.59
CA ALA A 10 5.89 6.36 1.21
C ALA A 10 5.85 6.13 -0.31
N PHE A 11 4.70 6.33 -0.95
CA PHE A 11 4.56 6.17 -2.39
C PHE A 11 5.25 7.27 -3.21
N SER A 12 5.54 8.43 -2.62
CA SER A 12 6.38 9.45 -3.29
C SER A 12 7.79 8.94 -3.63
N PHE A 13 8.30 7.96 -2.86
CA PHE A 13 9.59 7.32 -3.17
C PHE A 13 9.55 6.47 -4.44
N ILE A 14 8.38 5.98 -4.88
CA ILE A 14 8.23 5.32 -6.19
C ILE A 14 8.61 6.29 -7.31
N PHE A 15 8.16 7.54 -7.23
CA PHE A 15 8.50 8.58 -8.20
C PHE A 15 10.01 8.84 -8.23
N VAL A 16 10.64 8.94 -7.05
CA VAL A 16 12.10 9.12 -6.93
C VAL A 16 12.85 7.92 -7.52
N GLY A 17 12.39 6.70 -7.27
CA GLY A 17 12.97 5.47 -7.80
C GLY A 17 12.93 5.42 -9.34
N ILE A 18 11.77 5.72 -9.94
CA ILE A 18 11.62 5.77 -11.40
C ILE A 18 12.46 6.90 -11.99
N LYS A 19 12.49 8.08 -11.36
CA LYS A 19 13.30 9.23 -11.80
C LYS A 19 14.80 8.91 -11.77
N ASN A 20 15.27 8.30 -10.68
CA ASN A 20 16.68 7.91 -10.54
C ASN A 20 17.08 6.90 -11.64
N TYR A 21 16.22 5.90 -11.92
CA TYR A 21 16.47 4.96 -13.01
C TYR A 21 16.52 5.66 -14.39
N ARG A 22 15.61 6.60 -14.65
CA ARG A 22 15.61 7.39 -15.89
C ARG A 22 16.91 8.19 -16.05
N ASP A 23 17.33 8.88 -14.99
CA ASP A 23 18.44 9.84 -15.04
C ASP A 23 19.81 9.13 -15.06
N LYS A 24 19.99 8.04 -14.31
CA LYS A 24 21.28 7.31 -14.25
C LYS A 24 21.46 6.22 -15.30
N ASN A 25 20.43 5.46 -15.63
CA ASN A 25 20.58 4.26 -16.46
C ASN A 25 20.10 4.43 -17.89
N ASN A 26 19.27 5.43 -18.17
CA ASN A 26 18.54 5.54 -19.44
C ASN A 26 18.72 6.90 -20.13
N GLY A 27 19.74 7.67 -19.72
CA GLY A 27 20.15 8.92 -20.37
C GLY A 27 19.06 10.01 -20.38
N GLY A 28 18.18 10.02 -19.38
CA GLY A 28 17.12 11.03 -19.24
C GLY A 28 15.83 10.76 -20.03
N SER A 29 15.70 9.62 -20.71
CA SER A 29 14.47 9.23 -21.43
C SER A 29 13.97 7.86 -20.95
N ILE A 30 12.66 7.69 -20.76
CA ILE A 30 12.07 6.41 -20.35
C ILE A 30 10.69 6.24 -20.99
N THR A 31 10.45 5.04 -21.55
CA THR A 31 9.14 4.69 -22.11
C THR A 31 8.17 4.31 -20.99
N PHE A 32 6.87 4.54 -21.21
CA PHE A 32 5.82 4.26 -20.23
C PHE A 32 5.89 2.82 -19.69
N GLY A 33 6.03 1.82 -20.57
CA GLY A 33 6.10 0.42 -20.15
C GLY A 33 7.30 0.08 -19.26
N LYS A 34 8.46 0.70 -19.50
CA LYS A 34 9.64 0.53 -18.63
C LYS A 34 9.43 1.22 -17.28
N ALA A 35 8.92 2.46 -17.29
CA ALA A 35 8.63 3.21 -16.06
C ALA A 35 7.59 2.49 -15.19
N PHE A 36 6.53 1.96 -15.79
CA PHE A 36 5.50 1.19 -15.11
C PHE A 36 6.05 -0.11 -14.51
N LYS A 37 6.86 -0.89 -15.26
CA LYS A 37 7.48 -2.11 -14.72
C LYS A 37 8.34 -1.82 -13.50
N ILE A 38 9.15 -0.75 -13.53
CA ILE A 38 9.99 -0.36 -12.40
C ILE A 38 9.12 0.05 -11.21
N GLY A 39 8.11 0.91 -11.43
CA GLY A 39 7.17 1.30 -10.39
C GLY A 39 6.44 0.10 -9.77
N LEU A 40 6.04 -0.87 -10.59
CA LEU A 40 5.40 -2.11 -10.15
C LEU A 40 6.34 -2.96 -9.29
N TYR A 41 7.61 -3.13 -9.67
CA TYR A 41 8.58 -3.86 -8.86
C TYR A 41 8.84 -3.16 -7.52
N ILE A 42 8.96 -1.82 -7.51
CA ILE A 42 9.12 -1.06 -6.27
C ILE A 42 7.88 -1.24 -5.38
N ALA A 43 6.67 -1.12 -5.94
CA ALA A 43 5.42 -1.31 -5.21
C ALA A 43 5.32 -2.71 -4.61
N LEU A 44 5.69 -3.76 -5.36
CA LEU A 44 5.74 -5.14 -4.89
C LEU A 44 6.75 -5.34 -3.74
N ILE A 45 7.97 -4.81 -3.88
CA ILE A 45 8.99 -4.95 -2.84
C ILE A 45 8.56 -4.20 -1.56
N ALA A 46 8.05 -2.97 -1.71
CA ALA A 46 7.58 -2.17 -0.59
C ALA A 46 6.41 -2.82 0.12
N SER A 47 5.41 -3.35 -0.60
CA SER A 47 4.29 -4.06 0.00
C SER A 47 4.73 -5.35 0.70
N THR A 48 5.69 -6.09 0.12
CA THR A 48 6.25 -7.29 0.75
C THR A 48 6.93 -6.96 2.08
N ILE A 49 7.79 -5.93 2.11
CA ILE A 49 8.48 -5.51 3.34
C ILE A 49 7.47 -5.04 4.39
N TYR A 50 6.46 -4.27 3.98
CA TYR A 50 5.41 -3.80 4.89
C TYR A 50 4.66 -4.98 5.51
N VAL A 51 4.24 -5.95 4.70
CA VAL A 51 3.50 -7.12 5.16
C VAL A 51 4.35 -7.98 6.10
N LEU A 52 5.64 -8.14 5.81
CA LEU A 52 6.56 -8.86 6.70
C LEU A 52 6.74 -8.12 8.04
N ALA A 53 6.94 -6.81 8.01
CA ALA A 53 7.05 -5.99 9.22
C ALA A 53 5.76 -6.08 10.05
N TRP A 54 4.60 -5.97 9.41
CA TRP A 54 3.29 -6.13 10.04
C TRP A 54 3.11 -7.52 10.66
N LEU A 55 3.54 -8.57 9.96
CA LEU A 55 3.49 -9.93 10.48
C LEU A 55 4.38 -10.08 11.73
N VAL A 56 5.59 -9.56 11.70
CA VAL A 56 6.49 -9.59 12.87
C VAL A 56 5.91 -8.78 14.02
N GLU A 57 5.45 -7.56 13.77
CA GLU A 57 4.86 -6.69 14.80
C GLU A 57 3.63 -7.34 15.44
N TYR A 58 2.72 -7.88 14.62
CA TYR A 58 1.50 -8.51 15.09
C TYR A 58 1.78 -9.81 15.87
N TYR A 59 2.60 -10.73 15.33
CA TYR A 59 2.80 -12.03 15.96
C TYR A 59 3.84 -12.01 17.10
N VAL A 60 4.80 -11.07 17.10
CA VAL A 60 5.88 -11.02 18.08
C VAL A 60 5.63 -9.96 19.15
N PHE A 61 5.18 -8.76 18.76
CA PHE A 61 5.06 -7.64 19.69
C PHE A 61 3.65 -7.47 20.26
N ILE A 62 2.61 -7.69 19.45
CA ILE A 62 1.22 -7.40 19.85
C ILE A 62 0.26 -8.54 19.44
N PRO A 63 0.46 -9.77 19.92
CA PRO A 63 -0.41 -10.90 19.59
C PRO A 63 -1.85 -10.72 20.12
N ASP A 64 -2.03 -9.87 21.12
CA ASP A 64 -3.31 -9.48 21.72
C ASP A 64 -3.96 -8.26 21.03
N PHE A 65 -3.40 -7.80 19.89
CA PHE A 65 -3.91 -6.63 19.17
C PHE A 65 -5.39 -6.78 18.79
N MET A 66 -5.77 -7.91 18.19
CA MET A 66 -7.16 -8.14 17.77
C MET A 66 -8.12 -8.19 18.96
N ASP A 67 -7.69 -8.72 20.12
CA ASP A 67 -8.51 -8.75 21.32
C ASP A 67 -8.78 -7.34 21.87
N LYS A 68 -7.73 -6.53 21.97
CA LYS A 68 -7.84 -5.13 22.40
C LYS A 68 -8.61 -4.28 21.39
N TYR A 69 -8.37 -4.50 20.10
CA TYR A 69 -9.05 -3.79 19.02
C TYR A 69 -10.55 -4.08 19.03
N THR A 70 -10.96 -5.36 19.06
CA THR A 70 -12.37 -5.74 19.15
C THR A 70 -13.03 -5.18 20.41
N ALA A 71 -12.36 -5.24 21.57
CA ALA A 71 -12.91 -4.68 22.80
C ALA A 71 -13.10 -3.16 22.73
N HIS A 72 -12.16 -2.43 22.11
CA HIS A 72 -12.24 -0.99 21.91
C HIS A 72 -13.37 -0.61 20.95
N GLU A 73 -13.42 -1.25 19.77
CA GLU A 73 -14.44 -0.99 18.75
C GLU A 73 -15.87 -1.26 19.26
N LEU A 74 -16.07 -2.36 19.99
CA LEU A 74 -17.37 -2.67 20.59
C LEU A 74 -17.75 -1.65 21.68
N ALA A 75 -16.78 -1.18 22.47
CA ALA A 75 -17.02 -0.15 23.47
C ALA A 75 -17.36 1.21 22.82
N GLU A 76 -16.72 1.54 21.70
CA GLU A 76 -16.99 2.75 20.93
C GLU A 76 -18.36 2.70 20.25
N ALA A 77 -18.70 1.59 19.60
CA ALA A 77 -20.02 1.36 19.01
C ALA A 77 -21.15 1.44 20.07
N LYS A 78 -20.89 0.93 21.28
CA LYS A 78 -21.83 1.08 22.40
C LYS A 78 -21.97 2.54 22.84
N ARG A 79 -20.89 3.32 22.83
CA ARG A 79 -20.89 4.75 23.17
C ARG A 79 -21.56 5.62 22.10
N SER A 80 -21.48 5.23 20.83
CA SER A 80 -22.15 5.92 19.73
C SER A 80 -23.66 5.62 19.65
N GLY A 81 -24.17 4.75 20.53
CA GLY A 81 -25.60 4.45 20.65
C GLY A 81 -26.08 3.36 19.69
N ALA A 82 -25.19 2.49 19.21
CA ALA A 82 -25.55 1.38 18.33
C ALA A 82 -26.65 0.51 18.96
N THR A 83 -27.59 0.09 18.12
CA THR A 83 -28.69 -0.80 18.49
C THR A 83 -28.16 -2.21 18.82
N ALA A 84 -28.96 -3.02 19.51
CA ALA A 84 -28.59 -4.40 19.83
C ALA A 84 -28.34 -5.26 18.56
N ALA A 85 -29.04 -4.95 17.46
CA ALA A 85 -28.85 -5.62 16.18
C ALA A 85 -27.50 -5.26 15.53
N GLU A 86 -27.18 -3.96 15.46
CA GLU A 86 -25.88 -3.49 14.96
C GLU A 86 -24.75 -4.02 15.82
N MET A 87 -24.92 -4.06 17.14
CA MET A 87 -23.88 -4.58 18.02
C MET A 87 -23.59 -6.06 17.83
N LYS A 88 -24.62 -6.86 17.54
CA LYS A 88 -24.46 -8.26 17.21
C LYS A 88 -23.71 -8.42 15.88
N GLU A 89 -24.10 -7.69 14.85
CA GLU A 89 -23.44 -7.74 13.54
C GLU A 89 -21.97 -7.31 13.62
N HIS A 90 -21.67 -6.20 14.30
CA HIS A 90 -20.30 -5.75 14.53
C HIS A 90 -19.46 -6.79 15.30
N THR A 91 -20.05 -7.45 16.30
CA THR A 91 -19.35 -8.51 17.06
C THR A 91 -19.03 -9.71 16.18
N GLU A 92 -19.98 -10.15 15.35
CA GLU A 92 -19.79 -11.27 14.41
C GLU A 92 -18.72 -10.94 13.37
N GLN A 93 -18.73 -9.72 12.82
CA GLN A 93 -17.69 -9.25 11.89
C GLN A 93 -16.31 -9.26 12.56
N MET A 94 -16.19 -8.72 13.78
CA MET A 94 -14.92 -8.68 14.51
C MET A 94 -14.40 -10.07 14.87
N GLN A 95 -15.29 -11.01 15.22
CA GLN A 95 -14.92 -12.42 15.45
C GLN A 95 -14.43 -13.07 14.17
N MET A 96 -15.11 -12.85 13.04
CA MET A 96 -14.66 -13.34 11.73
C MET A 96 -13.26 -12.81 11.40
N TYR A 97 -13.01 -11.50 11.59
CA TYR A 97 -11.68 -10.93 11.39
C TYR A 97 -10.65 -11.56 12.32
N LYS A 98 -10.97 -11.73 13.60
CA LYS A 98 -10.07 -12.38 14.56
C LYS A 98 -9.72 -13.81 14.14
N ASP A 99 -10.68 -14.57 13.64
CA ASP A 99 -10.45 -15.94 13.15
C ASP A 99 -9.62 -15.98 11.86
N LEU A 100 -9.86 -15.05 10.92
CA LEU A 100 -9.02 -14.88 9.74
C LEU A 100 -7.58 -14.50 10.16
N TYR A 101 -7.42 -13.61 11.13
CA TYR A 101 -6.14 -13.13 11.63
C TYR A 101 -5.33 -14.19 12.39
N LYS A 102 -5.94 -15.31 12.81
CA LYS A 102 -5.20 -16.48 13.34
C LYS A 102 -4.33 -17.14 12.28
N ASN A 103 -4.68 -16.99 11.00
CA ASN A 103 -3.90 -17.53 9.90
C ASN A 103 -3.04 -16.44 9.25
N PRO A 104 -1.71 -16.54 9.29
CA PRO A 104 -0.83 -15.51 8.75
C PRO A 104 -1.04 -15.27 7.25
N ILE A 105 -1.48 -16.30 6.51
CA ILE A 105 -1.76 -16.18 5.06
C ILE A 105 -2.92 -15.22 4.80
N TRP A 106 -3.98 -15.26 5.61
CA TRP A 106 -5.12 -14.36 5.46
C TRP A 106 -4.76 -12.93 5.82
N VAL A 107 -3.95 -12.73 6.87
CA VAL A 107 -3.43 -11.41 7.24
C VAL A 107 -2.62 -10.82 6.07
N ILE A 108 -1.71 -11.62 5.51
CA ILE A 108 -0.90 -11.25 4.33
C ILE A 108 -1.79 -10.84 3.16
N LEU A 109 -2.76 -11.68 2.79
CA LEU A 109 -3.64 -11.40 1.64
C LEU A 109 -4.45 -10.12 1.85
N MET A 110 -5.01 -9.90 3.04
CA MET A 110 -5.79 -8.70 3.36
C MET A 110 -4.92 -7.44 3.30
N THR A 111 -3.73 -7.45 3.90
CA THR A 111 -2.82 -6.29 3.83
C THR A 111 -2.30 -6.05 2.41
N TYR A 112 -2.02 -7.10 1.64
CA TYR A 112 -1.67 -6.96 0.23
C TYR A 112 -2.79 -6.33 -0.58
N MET A 113 -4.03 -6.78 -0.39
CA MET A 113 -5.19 -6.25 -1.11
C MET A 113 -5.47 -4.79 -0.79
N GLU A 114 -5.08 -4.31 0.39
CA GLU A 114 -5.21 -2.90 0.74
C GLU A 114 -4.08 -2.05 0.13
N ILE A 115 -2.83 -2.52 0.20
CA ILE A 115 -1.65 -1.70 -0.12
C ILE A 115 -1.24 -1.81 -1.59
N LEU A 116 -1.32 -3.01 -2.17
CA LEU A 116 -0.84 -3.28 -3.52
C LEU A 116 -1.63 -2.48 -4.58
N PRO A 117 -2.97 -2.39 -4.56
CA PRO A 117 -3.70 -1.61 -5.55
C PRO A 117 -3.35 -0.12 -5.50
N VAL A 118 -3.18 0.44 -4.30
CA VAL A 118 -2.77 1.84 -4.12
C VAL A 118 -1.36 2.05 -4.68
N GLY A 119 -0.43 1.14 -4.39
CA GLY A 119 0.93 1.18 -4.94
C GLY A 119 0.95 1.09 -6.48
N ILE A 120 0.09 0.26 -7.07
CA ILE A 120 -0.07 0.15 -8.52
C ILE A 120 -0.59 1.46 -9.10
N VAL A 121 -1.63 2.06 -8.52
CA VAL A 121 -2.17 3.35 -8.98
C VAL A 121 -1.09 4.43 -8.96
N VAL A 122 -0.31 4.52 -7.88
CA VAL A 122 0.79 5.49 -7.81
C VAL A 122 1.89 5.17 -8.81
N ALA A 123 2.23 3.89 -9.02
CA ALA A 123 3.17 3.48 -10.06
C ALA A 123 2.71 3.88 -11.47
N VAL A 124 1.43 3.75 -11.78
CA VAL A 124 0.83 4.21 -13.05
C VAL A 124 0.97 5.73 -13.18
N ILE A 125 0.56 6.49 -12.16
CA ILE A 125 0.63 7.96 -12.16
C ILE A 125 2.10 8.41 -12.34
N ALA A 126 3.03 7.84 -11.58
CA ALA A 126 4.44 8.17 -11.68
C ALA A 126 5.01 7.83 -13.06
N ALA A 127 4.63 6.69 -13.64
CA ALA A 127 5.04 6.30 -14.99
C ALA A 127 4.47 7.24 -16.08
N LEU A 128 3.24 7.73 -15.92
CA LEU A 128 2.62 8.71 -16.82
C LEU A 128 3.31 10.07 -16.75
N ILE A 129 3.67 10.53 -15.55
CA ILE A 129 4.32 11.83 -15.35
C ILE A 129 5.79 11.79 -15.81
N LEU A 130 6.51 10.70 -15.52
CA LEU A 130 7.95 10.58 -15.83
C LEU A 130 8.24 10.12 -17.26
N LYS A 131 7.22 9.69 -18.01
CA LYS A 131 7.27 9.45 -19.45
C LYS A 131 7.83 10.69 -20.14
N LYS A 132 9.06 10.58 -20.65
CA LYS A 132 9.68 11.56 -21.52
C LYS A 132 10.06 10.85 -22.81
N LYS A 133 9.48 11.29 -23.94
CA LYS A 133 9.94 10.84 -25.26
C LYS A 133 11.42 11.23 -25.41
N PRO A 134 12.26 10.43 -26.09
CA PRO A 134 13.59 10.87 -26.47
C PRO A 134 13.45 12.22 -27.16
N ALA A 135 14.24 13.22 -26.73
CA ALA A 135 14.32 14.46 -27.50
C ALA A 135 14.75 14.08 -28.91
N GLU A 136 13.97 14.49 -29.91
CA GLU A 136 14.41 14.37 -31.31
C GLU A 136 15.79 15.03 -31.41
N PRO A 137 16.76 14.40 -32.10
CA PRO A 137 17.99 15.10 -32.43
C PRO A 137 17.55 16.36 -33.18
N ASN A 138 17.88 17.52 -32.63
CA ASN A 138 17.65 18.79 -33.29
C ASN A 138 18.52 18.76 -34.54
N VAL A 139 17.98 18.27 -35.66
CA VAL A 139 18.62 18.35 -36.96
C VAL A 139 18.55 19.82 -37.32
N ALA A 140 19.55 20.56 -36.87
CA ALA A 140 19.88 21.86 -37.41
C ALA A 140 20.25 21.63 -38.88
N ILE A 141 19.25 21.79 -39.75
CA ILE A 141 19.47 21.93 -41.18
C ILE A 141 19.98 23.37 -41.36
N ALA A 142 21.29 23.51 -41.53
CA ALA A 142 21.95 24.72 -42.01
C ALA A 142 22.37 24.51 -43.47
#